data_AF-A0A4U9HWK2-F1
#
_entry.id   AF-A0A4U9HWK2-F1
#
_cell.length_a   1.000
_cell.length_b   1.000
_cell.length_c   1.000
_cell.angle_alpha   90.00
_cell.angle_beta   90.00
_cell.angle_gamma   90.00
#
_symmetry.space_group_name_H-M   'P 1'
#
loop_
_entity.id
_entity.type
_entity.pdbx_description
1 polymer ?
#
loop_
_entity_poly.entity_id
_entity_poly.type
_entity_poly.pdbx_seq_one_letter_code
_entity_poly.pdbx_strand_id
1 'polypeptide(L)'
;MAGSHSTPGGQLVQETDHYASVRGARVVLVDDDGVRANMSASWLAQMGWEVAVLDGLTADDFSEQGDPAAVLPPAPPADEITPAQLAELLEQPGTVLLDFTTSANYVARHIPGAHWVIRSRLPLALENLPPAERYVLTCGSSLLARYAVPDVAALTGKPVRLLAGGTQAWIAEDRPLVSGEGRLISPRIDRYRRPYEGTDNPREAMQAYLDWEFGLVAQLERDATHGFNVL
;
A
#
# COMPACT_ATOMS: atom_id res chain seq x y z
N MET A 1 17.48 1.32 -15.75
CA MET A 1 18.83 1.70 -15.27
C MET A 1 18.99 1.18 -13.85
N ALA A 2 20.20 0.80 -13.44
CA ALA A 2 20.42 0.33 -12.08
C ALA A 2 20.02 1.38 -11.03
N GLY A 3 19.17 1.02 -10.07
CA GLY A 3 18.74 1.92 -9.00
C GLY A 3 17.71 2.99 -9.38
N SER A 4 17.18 2.96 -10.61
CA SER A 4 16.03 3.79 -10.99
C SER A 4 14.70 3.16 -10.55
N HIS A 5 13.73 3.97 -10.16
CA HIS A 5 12.37 3.51 -9.88
C HIS A 5 11.45 3.81 -11.08
N SER A 6 10.56 2.87 -11.39
CA SER A 6 9.55 3.05 -12.45
C SER A 6 8.43 3.97 -11.96
N THR A 7 8.38 5.19 -12.50
CA THR A 7 7.36 6.19 -12.18
C THR A 7 6.88 6.86 -13.47
N PRO A 8 5.80 6.37 -14.12
CA PRO A 8 5.33 6.95 -15.37
C PRO A 8 5.11 8.47 -15.26
N GLY A 9 5.59 9.24 -16.25
CA GLY A 9 5.72 10.69 -16.13
C GLY A 9 4.46 11.44 -15.72
N GLY A 10 3.29 11.04 -16.24
CA GLY A 10 2.01 11.64 -15.84
C GLY A 10 1.65 11.34 -14.38
N GLN A 11 1.90 10.11 -13.91
CA GLN A 11 1.65 9.73 -12.51
C GLN A 11 2.65 10.39 -11.55
N LEU A 12 3.91 10.56 -11.97
CA LEU A 12 4.89 11.29 -11.17
C LEU A 12 4.46 12.75 -10.95
N VAL A 13 3.90 13.40 -11.96
CA VAL A 13 3.40 14.79 -11.83
C VAL A 13 2.12 14.85 -11.01
N GLN A 14 1.23 13.86 -11.14
CA GLN A 14 -0.07 13.85 -10.46
C GLN A 14 0.02 13.42 -8.98
N GLU A 15 0.88 12.47 -8.64
CA GLU A 15 1.05 11.88 -7.31
C GLU A 15 2.50 12.06 -6.82
N THR A 16 3.10 13.24 -7.02
CA THR A 16 4.53 13.49 -6.76
C THR A 16 4.93 13.12 -5.34
N ASP A 17 4.08 13.39 -4.36
CA ASP A 17 4.33 13.13 -2.93
C ASP A 17 4.47 11.63 -2.60
N HIS A 18 3.90 10.74 -3.41
CA HIS A 18 4.07 9.29 -3.26
C HIS A 18 5.49 8.81 -3.60
N TYR A 19 6.22 9.55 -4.45
CA TYR A 19 7.54 9.16 -4.95
C TYR A 19 8.66 10.08 -4.45
N ALA A 20 8.37 11.36 -4.27
CA ALA A 20 9.27 12.38 -3.75
C ALA A 20 8.67 13.01 -2.48
N SER A 21 8.62 12.23 -1.39
CA SER A 21 8.00 12.68 -0.14
C SER A 21 8.85 13.69 0.65
N VAL A 22 10.14 13.83 0.30
CA VAL A 22 11.05 14.80 0.94
C VAL A 22 11.03 16.10 0.13
N ARG A 23 10.27 17.10 0.58
CA ARG A 23 10.23 18.42 -0.07
C ARG A 23 11.63 19.05 -0.07
N GLY A 24 12.07 19.56 -1.23
CA GLY A 24 13.42 20.09 -1.44
C GLY A 24 14.46 19.03 -1.80
N ALA A 25 14.07 17.75 -1.94
CA ALA A 25 14.94 16.76 -2.55
C ALA A 25 15.17 17.03 -4.04
N ARG A 26 16.18 16.35 -4.59
CA ARG A 26 16.54 16.41 -6.01
C ARG A 26 15.95 15.22 -6.75
N VAL A 27 15.44 15.47 -7.94
CA VAL A 27 14.84 14.44 -8.80
C VAL A 27 15.65 14.35 -10.09
N VAL A 28 16.04 13.14 -10.48
CA VAL A 28 16.68 12.89 -11.79
C VAL A 28 15.75 12.00 -12.60
N LEU A 29 15.36 12.49 -13.77
CA LEU A 29 14.46 11.77 -14.68
C LEU A 29 15.25 11.09 -15.79
N VAL A 30 14.75 9.93 -16.19
CA VAL A 30 15.33 9.08 -17.23
C VAL A 30 14.25 8.78 -18.26
N ASP A 31 14.58 8.94 -19.53
CA ASP A 31 13.84 8.38 -20.66
C ASP A 31 14.81 7.84 -21.73
N ASP A 32 14.25 7.22 -22.76
CA ASP A 32 14.95 6.72 -23.95
C ASP A 32 14.49 7.42 -25.24
N ASP A 33 13.69 8.48 -25.13
CA ASP A 33 13.13 9.21 -26.28
C ASP A 33 13.40 10.73 -26.29
N GLY A 34 13.99 11.27 -25.22
CA GLY A 34 14.29 12.70 -25.08
C GLY A 34 13.05 13.58 -24.94
N VAL A 35 11.86 13.02 -24.71
CA VAL A 35 10.60 13.76 -24.62
C VAL A 35 9.96 13.59 -23.26
N ARG A 36 9.76 12.35 -22.80
CA ARG A 36 9.00 12.07 -21.56
C ARG A 36 9.63 12.71 -20.33
N ALA A 37 10.93 12.57 -20.17
CA ALA A 37 11.68 13.15 -19.05
C ALA A 37 11.67 14.68 -19.12
N ASN A 38 11.89 15.26 -20.30
CA ASN A 38 11.85 16.72 -20.49
C ASN A 38 10.48 17.32 -20.15
N MET A 39 9.40 16.70 -20.64
CA MET A 39 8.05 17.17 -20.36
C MET A 39 7.71 17.07 -18.87
N SER A 40 7.99 15.95 -18.22
CA SER A 40 7.77 15.78 -16.77
C SER A 40 8.66 16.70 -15.92
N ALA A 41 9.92 16.91 -16.31
CA ALA A 41 10.84 17.81 -15.61
C ALA A 41 10.32 19.25 -15.61
N SER A 42 9.77 19.73 -16.74
CA SER A 42 9.23 21.10 -16.80
C SER A 42 8.07 21.32 -15.82
N TRP A 43 7.19 20.34 -15.61
CA TRP A 43 6.13 20.41 -14.60
C TRP A 43 6.67 20.36 -13.18
N LEU A 44 7.62 19.46 -12.88
CA LEU A 44 8.25 19.38 -11.56
C LEU A 44 8.99 20.67 -11.19
N ALA A 45 9.70 21.28 -12.14
CA ALA A 45 10.38 22.56 -11.95
C ALA A 45 9.39 23.68 -11.62
N GLN A 46 8.26 23.75 -12.35
CA GLN A 46 7.17 24.69 -12.05
C GLN A 46 6.52 24.45 -10.67
N MET A 47 6.53 23.21 -10.19
CA MET A 47 6.14 22.83 -8.82
C MET A 47 7.26 23.04 -7.78
N GLY A 48 8.35 23.73 -8.13
CA GLY A 48 9.42 24.12 -7.21
C GLY A 48 10.40 22.99 -6.84
N TRP A 49 10.49 21.93 -7.64
CA TRP A 49 11.47 20.87 -7.44
C TRP A 49 12.81 21.19 -8.12
N GLU A 50 13.92 20.82 -7.47
CA GLU A 50 15.22 20.72 -8.13
C GLU A 50 15.21 19.43 -8.97
N VAL A 51 15.11 19.57 -10.29
CA VAL A 51 14.95 18.45 -11.22
C VAL A 51 15.96 18.53 -12.37
N ALA A 52 16.52 17.38 -12.73
CA ALA A 52 17.42 17.22 -13.86
C ALA A 52 16.95 16.08 -14.78
N VAL A 53 17.28 16.18 -16.07
CA VAL A 53 17.12 15.10 -17.05
C VAL A 53 18.48 14.48 -17.29
N LEU A 54 18.55 13.15 -17.30
CA LEU A 54 19.79 12.43 -17.52
C LEU A 54 20.05 12.26 -19.02
N ASP A 55 20.99 13.05 -19.55
CA ASP A 55 21.39 13.01 -20.95
C ASP A 55 22.45 11.95 -21.25
N GLY A 56 22.58 11.59 -22.53
CA GLY A 56 23.68 10.74 -23.02
C GLY A 56 23.51 9.24 -22.75
N LEU A 57 22.30 8.80 -22.40
CA LEU A 57 21.99 7.40 -22.18
C LEU A 57 22.03 6.59 -23.47
N THR A 58 22.51 5.37 -23.35
CA THR A 58 22.57 4.34 -24.39
C THR A 58 21.73 3.14 -23.98
N ALA A 59 21.47 2.22 -24.93
CA ALA A 59 20.73 1.00 -24.62
C ALA A 59 21.39 0.16 -23.51
N ASP A 60 22.72 0.20 -23.40
CA ASP A 60 23.48 -0.57 -22.40
C ASP A 60 23.25 -0.07 -20.97
N ASP A 61 22.82 1.19 -20.79
CA ASP A 61 22.48 1.77 -19.49
C ASP A 61 21.16 1.21 -18.92
N PHE A 62 20.33 0.60 -19.78
CA PHE A 62 19.07 -0.06 -19.41
C PHE A 62 19.26 -1.57 -19.15
N SER A 63 20.26 -1.90 -18.33
CA SER A 63 20.70 -3.28 -18.07
C SER A 63 19.87 -4.05 -17.03
N GLU A 64 19.24 -3.37 -16.07
CA GLU A 64 18.37 -4.00 -15.06
C GLU A 64 16.99 -4.33 -15.65
N GLN A 65 16.48 -5.53 -15.38
CA GLN A 65 15.18 -6.02 -15.85
C GLN A 65 14.26 -6.37 -14.70
N GLY A 66 12.95 -6.15 -14.90
CA GLY A 66 11.93 -6.39 -13.88
C GLY A 66 11.76 -5.23 -12.90
N ASP A 67 10.93 -5.44 -11.88
CA ASP A 67 10.71 -4.45 -10.83
C ASP A 67 11.84 -4.53 -9.79
N PRO A 68 12.48 -3.40 -9.44
CA PRO A 68 13.52 -3.40 -8.42
C PRO A 68 12.94 -3.81 -7.07
N ALA A 69 13.69 -4.59 -6.31
CA ALA A 69 13.28 -4.97 -4.96
C ALA A 69 13.15 -3.73 -4.07
N ALA A 70 12.04 -3.60 -3.35
CA ALA A 70 11.87 -2.55 -2.37
C ALA A 70 12.98 -2.63 -1.29
N VAL A 71 13.53 -1.48 -0.91
CA VAL A 71 14.44 -1.40 0.23
C VAL A 71 13.60 -1.49 1.50
N LEU A 72 13.73 -2.62 2.21
CA LEU A 72 12.95 -2.90 3.41
C LEU A 72 13.86 -2.87 4.66
N PRO A 73 13.33 -2.47 5.82
CA PRO A 73 14.05 -2.67 7.08
C PRO A 73 14.22 -4.17 7.37
N PRO A 74 15.11 -4.56 8.31
CA PRO A 74 15.22 -5.94 8.74
C PRO A 74 13.87 -6.50 9.18
N ALA A 75 13.49 -7.64 8.60
CA ALA A 75 12.24 -8.30 8.92
C ALA A 75 12.32 -8.95 10.32
N PRO A 76 11.32 -8.76 11.20
CA PRO A 76 11.31 -9.42 12.50
C PRO A 76 11.19 -10.95 12.33
N PRO A 77 11.79 -11.73 13.24
CA PRO A 77 11.63 -13.18 13.25
C PRO A 77 10.16 -13.54 13.50
N ALA A 78 9.70 -14.60 12.86
CA ALA A 78 8.34 -15.10 13.02
C ALA A 78 8.34 -16.62 12.89
N ASP A 79 7.59 -17.29 13.76
CA ASP A 79 7.30 -18.71 13.59
C ASP A 79 6.28 -18.87 12.46
N GLU A 80 6.67 -19.58 11.42
CA GLU A 80 5.86 -19.74 10.22
C GLU A 80 5.01 -21.01 10.25
N ILE A 81 3.88 -20.95 9.56
CA ILE A 81 2.97 -22.07 9.36
C ILE A 81 2.59 -22.17 7.89
N THR A 82 2.52 -23.40 7.35
CA THR A 82 2.09 -23.62 5.96
C THR A 82 0.57 -23.47 5.81
N PRO A 83 0.06 -23.22 4.59
CA PRO A 83 -1.38 -23.21 4.35
C PRO A 83 -2.08 -24.52 4.75
N ALA A 84 -1.44 -25.67 4.53
CA ALA A 84 -1.94 -26.97 4.97
C ALA A 84 -2.10 -27.06 6.49
N GLN A 85 -1.07 -26.69 7.25
CA GLN A 85 -1.12 -26.69 8.71
C GLN A 85 -2.12 -25.67 9.25
N LEU A 86 -2.28 -24.52 8.59
CA LEU A 86 -3.32 -23.54 8.95
C LEU A 86 -4.72 -24.13 8.74
N ALA A 87 -4.95 -24.84 7.63
CA ALA A 87 -6.26 -25.46 7.38
C ALA A 87 -6.63 -26.45 8.49
N GLU A 88 -5.71 -27.34 8.89
CA GLU A 88 -5.92 -28.28 10.01
C GLU A 88 -6.20 -27.55 11.34
N LEU A 89 -5.54 -26.41 11.59
CA LEU A 89 -5.76 -25.62 12.79
C LEU A 89 -7.10 -24.89 12.82
N LEU A 90 -7.65 -24.53 11.65
CA LEU A 90 -8.93 -23.85 11.55
C LEU A 90 -10.12 -24.81 11.74
N GLU A 91 -9.88 -26.12 11.64
CA GLU A 91 -10.88 -27.15 12.01
C GLU A 91 -11.06 -27.28 13.54
N GLN A 92 -10.12 -26.75 14.32
CA GLN A 92 -10.14 -26.77 15.77
C GLN A 92 -10.46 -25.37 16.32
N PRO A 93 -11.16 -25.27 17.48
CA PRO A 93 -11.35 -23.97 18.13
C PRO A 93 -10.01 -23.41 18.63
N GLY A 94 -9.99 -22.10 18.90
CA GLY A 94 -8.85 -21.43 19.54
C GLY A 94 -7.88 -20.72 18.59
N THR A 95 -7.99 -20.90 17.27
CA THR A 95 -7.20 -20.15 16.29
C THR A 95 -7.97 -18.91 15.79
N VAL A 96 -7.37 -17.73 15.94
CA VAL A 96 -7.88 -16.49 15.32
C VAL A 96 -6.93 -16.05 14.21
N LEU A 97 -7.45 -16.05 12.98
CA LEU A 97 -6.73 -15.59 11.78
C LEU A 97 -6.96 -14.09 11.58
N LEU A 98 -5.89 -13.29 11.52
CA LEU A 98 -5.92 -11.85 11.25
C LEU A 98 -5.39 -11.57 9.85
N ASP A 99 -6.15 -10.84 9.04
CA ASP A 99 -5.76 -10.42 7.69
C ASP A 99 -5.45 -8.92 7.66
N PHE A 100 -4.22 -8.59 7.27
CA PHE A 100 -3.68 -7.24 7.16
C PHE A 100 -3.63 -6.72 5.72
N THR A 101 -4.21 -7.42 4.75
CA THR A 101 -4.36 -6.89 3.39
C THR A 101 -5.27 -5.65 3.38
N THR A 102 -5.34 -4.93 2.26
CA THR A 102 -6.29 -3.80 2.13
C THR A 102 -7.73 -4.29 2.27
N SER A 103 -8.64 -3.46 2.78
CA SER A 103 -10.04 -3.86 2.91
C SER A 103 -10.65 -4.25 1.58
N ALA A 104 -10.26 -3.59 0.50
CA ALA A 104 -10.68 -3.92 -0.85
C ALA A 104 -10.24 -5.34 -1.27
N ASN A 105 -8.97 -5.72 -1.01
CA ASN A 105 -8.48 -7.06 -1.32
C ASN A 105 -9.17 -8.12 -0.48
N TYR A 106 -9.36 -7.86 0.81
CA TYR A 106 -10.07 -8.76 1.71
C TYR A 106 -11.51 -8.98 1.22
N VAL A 107 -12.24 -7.92 0.89
CA VAL A 107 -13.61 -8.00 0.35
C VAL A 107 -13.65 -8.74 -0.98
N ALA A 108 -12.66 -8.55 -1.85
CA ALA A 108 -12.58 -9.29 -3.10
C ALA A 108 -12.42 -10.80 -2.84
N ARG A 109 -11.51 -11.18 -1.93
CA ARG A 109 -11.32 -12.56 -1.47
C ARG A 109 -10.43 -12.65 -0.22
N HIS A 110 -10.77 -13.54 0.69
CA HIS A 110 -9.98 -13.84 1.89
C HIS A 110 -10.13 -15.30 2.32
N ILE A 111 -9.25 -15.75 3.21
CA ILE A 111 -9.30 -17.09 3.82
C ILE A 111 -10.56 -17.20 4.70
N PRO A 112 -11.33 -18.29 4.61
CA PRO A 112 -12.53 -18.48 5.43
C PRO A 112 -12.26 -18.26 6.92
N GLY A 113 -13.08 -17.42 7.57
CA GLY A 113 -12.96 -17.14 9.01
C GLY A 113 -11.85 -16.14 9.40
N ALA A 114 -11.12 -15.57 8.43
CA ALA A 114 -10.20 -14.47 8.68
C ALA A 114 -10.94 -13.23 9.25
N HIS A 115 -10.23 -12.45 10.06
CA HIS A 115 -10.69 -11.19 10.62
C HIS A 115 -9.86 -10.07 10.04
N TRP A 116 -10.50 -9.17 9.30
CA TRP A 116 -9.81 -8.03 8.71
C TRP A 116 -9.53 -6.97 9.78
N VAL A 117 -8.27 -6.53 9.86
CA VAL A 117 -7.80 -5.57 10.85
C VAL A 117 -6.88 -4.52 10.23
N ILE A 118 -6.88 -3.32 10.80
CA ILE A 118 -5.88 -2.28 10.48
C ILE A 118 -4.77 -2.33 11.53
N ARG A 119 -3.51 -2.46 11.08
CA ARG A 119 -2.34 -2.55 11.97
C ARG A 119 -2.27 -1.39 12.98
N SER A 120 -2.51 -0.15 12.54
CA SER A 120 -2.48 1.04 13.40
C SER A 120 -3.60 1.10 14.44
N ARG A 121 -4.60 0.21 14.36
CA ARG A 121 -5.71 0.10 15.31
C ARG A 121 -5.75 -1.25 16.02
N LEU A 122 -4.64 -1.99 16.02
CA LEU A 122 -4.56 -3.31 16.63
C LEU A 122 -5.08 -3.37 18.07
N PRO A 123 -4.74 -2.44 18.99
CA PRO A 123 -5.26 -2.49 20.36
C PRO A 123 -6.80 -2.55 20.40
N LEU A 124 -7.48 -1.64 19.68
CA LEU A 124 -8.94 -1.60 19.60
C LEU A 124 -9.52 -2.82 18.85
N ALA A 125 -8.83 -3.29 17.81
CA ALA A 125 -9.27 -4.47 17.08
C ALA A 125 -9.27 -5.72 17.98
N LEU A 126 -8.22 -5.89 18.79
CA LEU A 126 -8.05 -7.05 19.67
C LEU A 126 -9.15 -7.13 20.75
N GLU A 127 -9.68 -6.00 21.23
CA GLU A 127 -10.81 -5.95 22.18
C GLU A 127 -12.10 -6.55 21.61
N ASN A 128 -12.25 -6.53 20.28
CA ASN A 128 -13.45 -6.97 19.57
C ASN A 128 -13.30 -8.36 18.91
N LEU A 129 -12.17 -9.04 19.15
CA LEU A 129 -11.94 -10.38 18.65
C LEU A 129 -12.54 -11.45 19.58
N PRO A 130 -12.92 -12.61 19.03
CA PRO A 130 -13.30 -13.75 19.87
C PRO A 130 -12.11 -14.22 20.72
N PRO A 131 -12.37 -14.94 21.83
CA PRO A 131 -11.32 -15.56 22.61
C PRO A 131 -10.45 -16.48 21.73
N ALA A 132 -9.15 -16.19 21.70
CA ALA A 132 -8.15 -16.99 21.00
C ALA A 132 -7.25 -17.74 21.98
N GLU A 133 -6.80 -18.92 21.63
CA GLU A 133 -5.62 -19.56 22.24
C GLU A 133 -4.35 -19.17 21.50
N ARG A 134 -4.45 -18.87 20.20
CA ARG A 134 -3.34 -18.54 19.31
C ARG A 134 -3.81 -17.66 18.16
N TYR A 135 -2.89 -16.86 17.62
CA TYR A 135 -3.14 -16.05 16.43
C TYR A 135 -2.32 -16.55 15.25
N VAL A 136 -2.91 -16.46 14.06
CA VAL A 136 -2.18 -16.58 12.80
C VAL A 136 -2.37 -15.29 12.02
N LEU A 137 -1.29 -14.72 11.50
CA LEU A 137 -1.33 -13.47 10.73
C LEU A 137 -1.15 -13.79 9.24
N THR A 138 -1.91 -13.10 8.39
CA THR A 138 -1.76 -13.15 6.94
C THR A 138 -1.90 -11.77 6.33
N CYS A 139 -1.40 -11.62 5.11
CA CYS A 139 -1.79 -10.61 4.14
C CYS A 139 -1.54 -11.21 2.75
N GLY A 140 -1.56 -10.41 1.67
CA GLY A 140 -1.31 -10.93 0.32
C GLY A 140 -0.10 -11.87 0.23
N SER A 141 1.09 -11.39 0.60
CA SER A 141 2.36 -12.12 0.48
C SER A 141 3.04 -12.46 1.81
N SER A 142 2.35 -12.25 2.95
CA SER A 142 2.89 -12.27 4.32
C SER A 142 3.82 -11.09 4.71
N LEU A 143 4.22 -10.22 3.77
CA LEU A 143 5.17 -9.13 4.02
C LEU A 143 4.72 -8.19 5.16
N LEU A 144 3.56 -7.55 5.02
CA LEU A 144 3.04 -6.63 6.04
C LEU A 144 2.71 -7.36 7.35
N ALA A 145 2.13 -8.56 7.25
CA ALA A 145 1.73 -9.36 8.41
C ALA A 145 2.94 -9.76 9.26
N ARG A 146 4.11 -10.03 8.66
CA ARG A 146 5.36 -10.31 9.39
C ARG A 146 5.72 -9.20 10.36
N TYR A 147 5.60 -7.94 9.93
CA TYR A 147 5.88 -6.80 10.80
C TYR A 147 4.87 -6.62 11.93
N ALA A 148 3.68 -7.20 11.84
CA ALA A 148 2.66 -7.15 12.90
C ALA A 148 2.80 -8.29 13.93
N VAL A 149 3.64 -9.31 13.67
CA VAL A 149 3.88 -10.42 14.62
C VAL A 149 4.28 -9.95 16.02
N PRO A 150 5.32 -9.10 16.20
CA PRO A 150 5.71 -8.66 17.54
C PRO A 150 4.62 -7.83 18.23
N ASP A 151 3.89 -6.99 17.46
CA ASP A 151 2.82 -6.15 18.00
C ASP A 151 1.68 -7.00 18.58
N VAL A 152 1.22 -8.01 17.83
CA VAL A 152 0.15 -8.92 18.27
C VAL A 152 0.63 -9.78 19.44
N ALA A 153 1.86 -10.27 19.42
CA ALA A 153 2.41 -11.08 20.51
C ALA A 153 2.47 -10.27 21.82
N ALA A 154 2.98 -9.03 21.75
CA ALA A 154 3.08 -8.14 22.91
C ALA A 154 1.70 -7.75 23.48
N LEU A 155 0.74 -7.42 22.61
CA LEU A 155 -0.59 -6.98 23.05
C LEU A 155 -1.46 -8.12 23.61
N THR A 156 -1.24 -9.35 23.14
CA THR A 156 -2.12 -10.48 23.51
C THR A 156 -1.48 -11.43 24.52
N GLY A 157 -0.15 -11.49 24.58
CA GLY A 157 0.59 -12.48 25.36
C GLY A 157 0.39 -13.92 24.88
N LYS A 158 -0.13 -14.13 23.66
CA LYS A 158 -0.45 -15.45 23.09
C LYS A 158 0.54 -15.86 22.00
N PRO A 159 0.63 -17.16 21.67
CA PRO A 159 1.38 -17.62 20.50
C PRO A 159 0.87 -16.95 19.22
N VAL A 160 1.79 -16.41 18.43
CA VAL A 160 1.51 -15.78 17.14
C VAL A 160 2.36 -16.45 16.07
N ARG A 161 1.72 -16.93 15.01
CA ARG A 161 2.39 -17.49 13.83
C ARG A 161 2.08 -16.67 12.59
N LEU A 162 2.96 -16.74 11.60
CA LEU A 162 2.80 -16.10 10.30
C LEU A 162 2.46 -17.15 9.25
N LEU A 163 1.41 -16.93 8.45
CA LEU A 163 1.13 -17.78 7.29
C LEU A 163 2.23 -17.61 6.24
N ALA A 164 3.02 -18.66 6.02
CA ALA A 164 4.10 -18.68 5.03
C ALA A 164 3.54 -18.38 3.63
N GLY A 165 4.08 -17.36 2.97
CA GLY A 165 3.61 -16.89 1.65
C GLY A 165 2.22 -16.23 1.64
N GLY A 166 1.58 -16.07 2.80
CA GLY A 166 0.32 -15.36 2.96
C GLY A 166 -0.86 -15.97 2.21
N THR A 167 -1.86 -15.14 1.95
CA THR A 167 -3.09 -15.56 1.25
C THR A 167 -2.81 -16.02 -0.18
N GLN A 168 -1.73 -15.56 -0.83
CA GLN A 168 -1.35 -16.06 -2.15
C GLN A 168 -0.87 -17.51 -2.12
N ALA A 169 -0.12 -17.93 -1.09
CA ALA A 169 0.25 -19.35 -0.93
C ALA A 169 -0.97 -20.24 -0.64
N TRP A 170 -1.94 -19.73 0.14
CA TRP A 170 -3.22 -20.42 0.33
C TRP A 170 -3.97 -20.63 -1.00
N ILE A 171 -3.98 -19.62 -1.87
CA ILE A 171 -4.58 -19.70 -3.21
C ILE A 171 -3.81 -20.67 -4.11
N ALA A 172 -2.48 -20.66 -4.05
CA ALA A 172 -1.65 -21.55 -4.86
C ALA A 172 -1.83 -23.05 -4.54
N GLU A 173 -2.36 -23.36 -3.35
CA GLU A 173 -2.77 -24.71 -2.95
C GLU A 173 -4.25 -25.02 -3.28
N ASP A 174 -4.92 -24.21 -4.11
CA ASP A 174 -6.32 -24.35 -4.50
C ASP A 174 -7.30 -24.45 -3.32
N ARG A 175 -6.96 -23.81 -2.20
CA ARG A 175 -7.78 -23.86 -0.98
C ARG A 175 -8.99 -22.91 -1.05
N PRO A 176 -10.09 -23.22 -0.34
CA PRO A 176 -11.31 -22.41 -0.38
C PRO A 176 -11.09 -20.95 0.03
N LEU A 177 -11.82 -20.05 -0.61
CA LEU A 177 -11.84 -18.61 -0.30
C LEU A 177 -13.28 -18.13 -0.10
N VAL A 178 -13.43 -17.00 0.59
CA VAL A 178 -14.69 -16.28 0.75
C VAL A 178 -14.53 -14.87 0.18
N SER A 179 -15.60 -14.32 -0.40
CA SER A 179 -15.68 -12.92 -0.83
C SER A 179 -16.74 -12.17 -0.01
N GLY A 180 -16.73 -10.84 -0.07
CA GLY A 180 -17.60 -9.96 0.68
C GLY A 180 -16.97 -9.49 1.99
N GLU A 181 -17.75 -8.76 2.78
CA GLU A 181 -17.23 -8.07 3.97
C GLU A 181 -16.86 -8.99 5.14
N GLY A 182 -17.32 -10.25 5.15
CA GLY A 182 -16.88 -11.25 6.13
C GLY A 182 -16.88 -10.71 7.57
N ARG A 183 -15.73 -10.82 8.25
CA ARG A 183 -15.51 -10.25 9.59
C ARG A 183 -14.60 -9.01 9.55
N LEU A 184 -15.19 -7.83 9.38
CA LEU A 184 -14.50 -6.55 9.53
C LEU A 184 -14.41 -6.16 11.02
N ILE A 185 -13.24 -6.28 11.62
CA ILE A 185 -13.03 -5.90 13.03
C ILE A 185 -12.61 -4.43 13.15
N SER A 186 -11.96 -3.91 12.12
CA SER A 186 -11.64 -2.48 11.99
C SER A 186 -12.63 -1.77 11.05
N PRO A 187 -12.83 -0.46 11.20
CA PRO A 187 -13.56 0.32 10.20
C PRO A 187 -12.74 0.42 8.90
N ARG A 188 -13.40 0.43 7.75
CA ARG A 188 -12.76 0.50 6.42
C ARG A 188 -12.31 1.92 6.07
N ILE A 189 -11.28 2.38 6.77
CA ILE A 189 -10.68 3.72 6.61
C ILE A 189 -9.25 3.65 6.05
N ASP A 190 -8.85 2.50 5.51
CA ASP A 190 -7.52 2.25 4.96
C ASP A 190 -7.30 2.88 3.58
N ARG A 191 -8.37 3.34 2.94
CA ARG A 191 -8.33 3.99 1.62
C ARG A 191 -9.29 5.17 1.57
N TYR A 192 -8.80 6.33 1.15
CA TYR A 192 -9.67 7.44 0.77
C TYR A 192 -10.45 7.07 -0.50
N ARG A 193 -11.79 7.17 -0.44
CA ARG A 193 -12.64 6.96 -1.62
C ARG A 193 -12.56 8.19 -2.52
N ARG A 194 -11.63 8.16 -3.47
CA ARG A 194 -11.40 9.21 -4.46
C ARG A 194 -12.66 9.42 -5.32
N PRO A 195 -13.30 10.60 -5.30
CA PRO A 195 -14.54 10.84 -6.05
C PRO A 195 -14.40 10.71 -7.57
N TYR A 196 -13.18 10.86 -8.08
CA TYR A 196 -12.82 10.78 -9.50
C TYR A 196 -12.41 9.36 -9.96
N GLU A 197 -12.47 8.35 -9.10
CA GLU A 197 -12.18 6.96 -9.46
C GLU A 197 -13.44 6.09 -9.43
N GLY A 198 -13.60 5.23 -10.43
CA GLY A 198 -14.77 4.35 -10.54
C GLY A 198 -16.02 5.08 -11.06
N THR A 199 -17.16 4.37 -11.06
CA THR A 199 -18.43 4.87 -11.63
C THR A 199 -19.59 4.85 -10.64
N ASP A 200 -19.31 4.59 -9.37
CA ASP A 200 -20.28 4.34 -8.29
C ASP A 200 -20.28 5.44 -7.22
N ASN A 201 -19.53 6.53 -7.42
CA ASN A 201 -19.59 7.70 -6.54
C ASN A 201 -20.89 8.49 -6.76
N PRO A 202 -21.51 9.02 -5.68
CA PRO A 202 -22.68 9.87 -5.80
C PRO A 202 -22.31 11.19 -6.48
N ARG A 203 -23.25 11.76 -7.25
CA ARG A 203 -23.02 13.00 -8.03
C ARG A 203 -22.63 14.17 -7.14
N GLU A 204 -23.18 14.22 -5.93
CA GLU A 204 -22.89 15.25 -4.93
C GLU A 204 -21.43 15.20 -4.48
N ALA A 205 -20.84 14.00 -4.32
CA ALA A 205 -19.42 13.87 -3.97
C ALA A 205 -18.50 14.27 -5.12
N MET A 206 -18.89 13.94 -6.37
CA MET A 206 -18.16 14.40 -7.56
C MET A 206 -18.21 15.93 -7.69
N GLN A 207 -19.38 16.54 -7.47
CA GLN A 207 -19.52 18.00 -7.49
C GLN A 207 -18.70 18.66 -6.38
N ALA A 208 -18.77 18.15 -5.15
CA ALA A 208 -18.00 18.66 -4.04
C ALA A 208 -16.48 18.58 -4.26
N TYR A 209 -16.01 17.57 -5.01
CA TYR A 209 -14.60 17.47 -5.41
C TYR A 209 -14.21 18.61 -6.36
N LEU A 210 -15.04 18.92 -7.37
CA LEU A 210 -14.79 20.04 -8.28
C LEU A 210 -14.83 21.39 -7.56
N ASP A 211 -15.79 21.56 -6.65
CA ASP A 211 -15.90 22.79 -5.83
C ASP A 211 -14.67 22.97 -4.93
N TRP A 212 -14.12 21.87 -4.40
CA TRP A 212 -12.87 21.86 -3.65
C TRP A 212 -11.67 22.26 -4.52
N GLU A 213 -11.53 21.67 -5.72
CA GLU A 213 -10.46 22.02 -6.67
C GLU A 213 -10.47 23.50 -7.05
N PHE A 214 -11.66 24.07 -7.29
CA PHE A 214 -11.82 25.49 -7.57
C PHE A 214 -11.25 26.39 -6.45
N GLY A 215 -11.37 25.95 -5.20
CA GLY A 215 -10.87 26.68 -4.03
C GLY A 215 -9.37 26.53 -3.75
N LEU A 216 -8.63 25.72 -4.51
CA LEU A 216 -7.23 25.41 -4.21
C LEU A 216 -6.29 26.59 -4.39
N VAL A 217 -6.49 27.43 -5.43
CA VAL A 217 -5.61 28.58 -5.67
C VAL A 217 -5.62 29.55 -4.48
N ALA A 218 -6.80 29.88 -3.95
CA ALA A 218 -6.92 30.72 -2.76
C ALA A 218 -6.34 30.06 -1.50
N GLN A 219 -6.29 28.72 -1.43
CA GLN A 219 -5.60 28.01 -0.35
C GLN A 219 -4.08 28.10 -0.51
N LEU A 220 -3.55 27.96 -1.73
CA LEU A 220 -2.13 28.13 -2.02
C LEU A 220 -1.64 29.53 -1.67
N GLU A 221 -2.41 30.57 -2.01
CA GLU A 221 -2.09 31.96 -1.65
C GLU A 221 -2.02 32.19 -0.14
N ARG A 222 -2.88 31.51 0.63
CA ARG A 222 -2.88 31.60 2.10
C ARG A 222 -1.72 30.84 2.74
N ASP A 223 -1.38 29.68 2.19
CA ASP A 223 -0.25 28.88 2.67
C ASP A 223 1.09 29.56 2.34
N ALA A 224 1.24 30.03 1.10
CA ALA A 224 2.40 30.78 0.60
C ALA A 224 3.76 30.08 0.77
N THR A 225 3.80 28.75 0.96
CA THR A 225 5.04 27.98 1.06
C THR A 225 5.35 27.12 -0.17
N HIS A 226 4.43 27.07 -1.13
CA HIS A 226 4.52 26.20 -2.31
C HIS A 226 5.69 26.54 -3.23
N GLY A 227 6.00 27.82 -3.44
CA GLY A 227 7.09 28.25 -4.35
C GLY A 227 6.84 27.89 -5.82
N PHE A 228 5.59 27.66 -6.20
CA PHE A 228 5.20 27.32 -7.56
C PHE A 228 5.29 28.53 -8.49
N ASN A 229 5.67 28.29 -9.74
CA ASN A 229 5.72 29.29 -10.79
C ASN A 229 5.28 28.67 -12.12
N VAL A 230 4.55 29.41 -12.94
CA VAL A 230 4.13 28.96 -14.28
C VAL A 230 4.97 29.72 -15.32
N LEU A 231 5.56 28.98 -16.26
CA LEU A 231 6.46 29.52 -17.29
C LEU A 231 5.72 30.24 -18.43
#